data_AF-A0A7R9VUT1-F1
#
_entry.id   AF-A0A7R9VUT1-F1
#
_cell.length_a   1.000
_cell.length_b   1.000
_cell.length_c   1.000
_cell.angle_alpha   90.00
_cell.angle_beta   90.00
_cell.angle_gamma   90.00
#
_symmetry.space_group_name_H-M   'P 1'
#
loop_
_entity.id
_entity.type
_entity.pdbx_description
1 polymer ?
#
loop_
_entity_poly.entity_id
_entity_poly.type
_entity_poly.pdbx_seq_one_letter_code
_entity_poly.pdbx_strand_id
1 'polypeptide(L)'
;CDRARCCDEKIEYCRVSNPEACEKYKACDPFLTLQFSGAVSAFDAGDQSALLALSEEVVKTCSYRSLSDPQGLSQCRHICNDRFCCFDKRKKRNCAKEYQCSVFAACQNLIDWDEDHGPP
;
A
#
# COMPACT_ATOMS: atom_id res chain seq x y z
N CYS A 1 -8.70 -8.57 12.19
CA CYS A 1 -8.01 -8.83 13.48
C CYS A 1 -7.95 -7.52 14.24
N ASP A 2 -9.09 -6.95 14.63
CA ASP A 2 -9.16 -5.48 14.72
C ASP A 2 -9.00 -4.94 16.14
N ARG A 3 -8.80 -5.80 17.16
CA ARG A 3 -8.66 -5.38 18.56
C ARG A 3 -7.80 -6.29 19.44
N ALA A 4 -6.60 -6.70 19.01
CA ALA A 4 -5.66 -7.36 19.92
C ALA A 4 -4.22 -6.86 19.71
N ARG A 5 -3.76 -6.05 20.68
CA ARG A 5 -2.40 -5.51 20.81
C ARG A 5 -1.41 -6.64 21.17
N CYS A 6 -0.94 -7.46 20.21
CA CYS A 6 0.27 -8.26 20.48
C CYS A 6 1.51 -7.36 20.43
N CYS A 7 1.57 -6.40 19.50
CA CYS A 7 2.48 -5.24 19.50
C CYS A 7 2.07 -4.26 18.40
N ASP A 8 2.38 -2.97 18.59
CA ASP A 8 2.21 -1.91 17.58
C ASP A 8 3.51 -1.67 16.77
N GLU A 9 4.53 -2.53 16.96
CA GLU A 9 5.83 -2.49 16.29
C GLU A 9 6.18 -3.85 15.64
N LYS A 10 7.26 -3.88 14.86
CA LYS A 10 7.76 -5.10 14.21
C LYS A 10 8.09 -6.19 15.24
N ILE A 11 7.79 -7.43 14.89
CA ILE A 11 7.90 -8.59 15.79
C ILE A 11 9.31 -8.82 16.35
N GLU A 12 10.34 -8.48 15.58
CA GLU A 12 11.76 -8.56 15.97
C GLU A 12 12.09 -7.66 17.17
N TYR A 13 11.30 -6.61 17.40
CA TYR A 13 11.43 -5.66 18.51
C TYR A 13 10.28 -5.76 19.52
N CYS A 14 9.32 -6.67 19.29
CA CYS A 14 8.13 -6.80 20.11
C CYS A 14 8.44 -7.49 21.45
N ARG A 15 8.05 -6.86 22.56
CA ARG A 15 8.13 -7.45 23.91
C ARG A 15 6.85 -8.22 24.24
N VAL A 16 6.76 -9.46 23.76
CA VAL A 16 5.61 -10.33 23.96
C VAL A 16 5.40 -10.59 25.46
N SER A 17 4.27 -10.12 25.99
CA SER A 17 3.96 -10.21 27.43
C SER A 17 3.13 -11.45 27.80
N ASN A 18 2.41 -12.04 26.85
CA ASN A 18 1.69 -13.30 27.02
C ASN A 18 1.86 -14.19 25.77
N PRO A 19 2.78 -15.16 25.79
CA PRO A 19 3.15 -15.93 24.60
C PRO A 19 2.02 -16.86 24.12
N GLU A 20 1.21 -17.43 25.01
CA GLU A 20 0.12 -18.34 24.63
C GLU A 20 -1.01 -17.59 23.91
N ALA A 21 -1.25 -16.33 24.28
CA ALA A 21 -2.16 -15.47 23.55
C ALA A 21 -1.63 -15.19 22.14
N CYS A 22 -0.36 -14.81 21.98
CA CYS A 22 0.21 -14.48 20.67
C CYS A 22 0.37 -15.70 19.73
N GLU A 23 0.58 -16.93 20.24
CA GLU A 23 0.60 -18.13 19.40
C GLU A 23 -0.73 -18.37 18.67
N LYS A 24 -1.88 -18.11 19.32
CA LYS A 24 -3.20 -18.22 18.70
C LYS A 24 -3.45 -17.12 17.65
N TYR A 25 -2.68 -16.03 17.69
CA TYR A 25 -2.73 -14.93 16.72
C TYR A 25 -1.67 -15.00 15.62
N LYS A 26 -0.72 -15.96 15.65
CA LYS A 26 0.03 -16.31 14.42
C LYS A 26 -0.93 -16.71 13.30
N ALA A 27 -2.07 -17.31 13.65
CA ALA A 27 -3.16 -17.60 12.73
C ALA A 27 -4.00 -16.36 12.31
N CYS A 28 -3.67 -15.17 12.80
CA CYS A 28 -4.11 -13.87 12.24
C CYS A 28 -3.14 -13.37 11.14
N ASP A 29 -2.10 -14.14 10.82
CA ASP A 29 -1.38 -14.04 9.56
C ASP A 29 -1.78 -15.14 8.55
N PRO A 30 -3.00 -15.09 7.99
CA PRO A 30 -3.26 -15.70 6.70
C PRO A 30 -4.00 -14.75 5.74
N PHE A 31 -4.32 -13.52 6.16
CA PHE A 31 -5.03 -12.56 5.29
C PHE A 31 -4.09 -11.59 4.56
N LEU A 32 -2.82 -11.51 4.92
CA LEU A 32 -1.78 -10.84 4.11
C LEU A 32 -1.16 -11.78 3.05
N THR A 33 -1.37 -13.09 3.14
CA THR A 33 -0.78 -14.08 2.22
C THR A 33 -1.78 -14.83 1.33
N LEU A 34 -3.10 -14.73 1.56
CA LEU A 34 -4.11 -15.42 0.72
C LEU A 34 -5.01 -14.51 -0.12
N GLN A 35 -4.95 -13.19 0.04
CA GLN A 35 -5.51 -12.24 -0.95
C GLN A 35 -4.45 -11.59 -1.83
N PHE A 36 -3.19 -11.62 -1.41
CA PHE A 36 -2.04 -11.37 -2.27
C PHE A 36 -1.32 -12.70 -2.50
N SER A 37 -1.65 -13.36 -3.61
CA SER A 37 -0.76 -14.36 -4.20
C SER A 37 0.52 -13.63 -4.68
N GLY A 38 1.41 -13.30 -3.74
CA GLY A 38 2.56 -12.44 -4.01
C GLY A 38 3.15 -11.85 -2.72
N ALA A 39 3.48 -12.71 -1.76
CA ALA A 39 4.25 -12.30 -0.60
C ALA A 39 5.60 -11.72 -1.05
N VAL A 40 5.72 -10.40 -0.90
CA VAL A 40 6.95 -9.61 -1.02
C VAL A 40 7.91 -9.99 0.10
N SER A 41 8.50 -11.18 -0.06
CA SER A 41 9.64 -11.65 0.73
C SER A 41 10.87 -10.98 0.14
N ALA A 42 11.57 -10.18 0.94
CA ALA A 42 12.93 -9.70 0.71
C ALA A 42 13.33 -9.61 -0.78
N PHE A 43 12.91 -8.53 -1.47
CA PHE A 43 13.30 -8.32 -2.85
C PHE A 43 14.81 -8.08 -2.96
N ASP A 44 15.51 -9.14 -3.33
CA ASP A 44 16.69 -9.04 -4.17
C ASP A 44 16.34 -8.23 -5.42
N ALA A 45 17.29 -7.45 -5.90
CA ALA A 45 17.12 -6.52 -7.01
C ALA A 45 16.96 -7.31 -8.33
N GLY A 46 15.77 -7.85 -8.61
CA GLY A 46 15.57 -8.68 -9.80
C GLY A 46 14.15 -9.09 -10.18
N ASP A 47 13.12 -8.90 -9.34
CA ASP A 47 11.77 -9.36 -9.70
C ASP A 47 10.95 -8.29 -10.45
N GLN A 48 11.26 -8.14 -11.73
CA GLN A 48 10.52 -7.28 -12.66
C GLN A 48 9.04 -7.69 -12.78
N SER A 49 8.70 -8.96 -12.56
CA SER A 49 7.33 -9.48 -12.69
C SER A 49 6.44 -9.00 -11.54
N ALA A 50 6.98 -8.99 -10.32
CA ALA A 50 6.25 -8.47 -9.16
C ALA A 50 5.98 -6.96 -9.27
N LEU A 51 6.93 -6.20 -9.79
CA LEU A 51 6.76 -4.76 -10.03
C LEU A 51 5.70 -4.48 -11.10
N LEU A 52 5.64 -5.31 -12.15
CA LEU A 52 4.61 -5.23 -13.16
C LEU A 52 3.23 -5.53 -12.57
N ALA A 53 3.08 -6.63 -11.82
CA ALA A 53 1.81 -7.00 -11.18
C ALA A 53 1.31 -5.89 -10.24
N LEU A 54 2.20 -5.32 -9.43
CA LEU A 54 1.88 -4.19 -8.57
C LEU A 54 1.44 -2.96 -9.39
N SER A 55 2.13 -2.67 -10.50
CA SER A 55 1.75 -1.54 -11.36
C SER A 55 0.36 -1.74 -12.00
N GLU A 56 0.02 -2.96 -12.41
CA GLU A 56 -1.29 -3.29 -12.97
C GLU A 56 -2.41 -3.13 -11.93
N GLU A 57 -2.17 -3.56 -10.70
CA GLU A 57 -3.11 -3.39 -9.59
C GLU A 57 -3.34 -1.91 -9.27
N VAL A 58 -2.26 -1.11 -9.22
CA VAL A 58 -2.35 0.34 -9.01
C VAL A 58 -3.14 0.99 -10.15
N VAL A 59 -2.87 0.62 -11.41
CA VAL A 59 -3.61 1.11 -12.59
C VAL A 59 -5.10 0.78 -12.50
N LYS A 60 -5.44 -0.46 -12.12
CA LYS A 60 -6.83 -0.90 -12.00
C LYS A 60 -7.56 -0.12 -10.89
N THR A 61 -6.97 -0.08 -9.71
CA THR A 61 -7.56 0.53 -8.50
C THR A 61 -7.68 2.04 -8.63
N CYS A 62 -6.74 2.69 -9.30
CA CYS A 62 -6.71 4.14 -9.52
C CYS A 62 -7.20 4.56 -10.92
N SER A 63 -7.95 3.71 -11.61
CA SER A 63 -8.63 4.10 -12.84
C SER A 63 -9.77 5.07 -12.53
N TYR A 64 -10.07 6.03 -13.42
CA TYR A 64 -11.18 6.99 -13.23
C TYR A 64 -12.52 6.31 -12.91
N ARG A 65 -12.78 5.14 -13.50
CA ARG A 65 -13.97 4.33 -13.19
C ARG A 65 -14.00 3.90 -11.72
N SER A 66 -12.87 3.46 -11.18
CA SER A 66 -12.73 3.08 -9.77
C SER A 66 -12.82 4.30 -8.84
N LEU A 67 -12.26 5.44 -9.25
CA LEU A 67 -12.31 6.69 -8.47
C LEU A 67 -13.73 7.27 -8.32
N SER A 68 -14.62 7.00 -9.29
CA SER A 68 -16.04 7.36 -9.17
C SER A 68 -16.83 6.53 -8.16
N ASP A 69 -16.26 5.42 -7.69
CA ASP A 69 -16.84 4.58 -6.63
C ASP A 69 -16.18 4.90 -5.27
N PRO A 70 -16.95 5.12 -4.18
CA PRO A 70 -16.38 5.45 -2.88
C PRO A 70 -15.38 4.42 -2.33
N GLN A 71 -15.61 3.13 -2.58
CA GLN A 71 -14.71 2.06 -2.18
C GLN A 71 -13.44 2.08 -3.04
N GLY A 72 -13.58 2.24 -4.36
CA GLY A 72 -12.45 2.35 -5.27
C GLY A 72 -11.56 3.58 -4.99
N LEU A 73 -12.17 4.72 -4.70
CA LEU A 73 -11.49 5.93 -4.24
C LEU A 73 -10.71 5.69 -2.94
N SER A 74 -11.34 5.06 -1.95
CA SER A 74 -10.71 4.73 -0.67
C SER A 74 -9.51 3.78 -0.85
N GLN A 75 -9.66 2.75 -1.69
CA GLN A 75 -8.59 1.81 -1.98
C GLN A 75 -7.42 2.47 -2.71
N CYS A 76 -7.69 3.32 -3.71
CA CYS A 76 -6.63 4.06 -4.40
C CYS A 76 -5.88 4.99 -3.43
N ARG A 77 -6.59 5.72 -2.56
CA ARG A 77 -5.98 6.55 -1.51
C ARG A 77 -5.07 5.74 -0.60
N HIS A 78 -5.50 4.54 -0.21
CA HIS A 78 -4.70 3.66 0.64
C HIS A 78 -3.40 3.22 -0.03
N ILE A 79 -3.47 2.72 -1.27
CA ILE A 79 -2.30 2.23 -2.01
C ILE A 79 -1.31 3.35 -2.33
N CYS A 80 -1.81 4.57 -2.61
CA CYS A 80 -0.98 5.71 -3.00
C CYS A 80 -0.42 6.52 -1.82
N ASN A 81 -0.87 6.27 -0.58
CA ASN A 81 -0.60 7.13 0.58
C ASN A 81 0.89 7.40 0.79
N ASP A 82 1.71 6.35 0.78
CA ASP A 82 3.16 6.44 1.00
C ASP A 82 3.94 6.83 -0.27
N ARG A 83 3.25 7.12 -1.38
CA ARG A 83 3.83 7.36 -2.70
C ARG A 83 3.43 8.71 -3.31
N PHE A 84 2.61 9.51 -2.63
CA PHE A 84 2.29 10.87 -3.09
C PHE A 84 3.53 11.76 -3.29
N CYS A 85 4.61 11.52 -2.55
CA CYS A 85 5.89 12.21 -2.74
C CYS A 85 6.51 12.05 -4.14
N CYS A 86 6.07 11.04 -4.91
CA CYS A 86 6.48 10.86 -6.30
C CYS A 86 5.86 11.90 -7.24
N PHE A 87 4.67 12.41 -6.90
CA PHE A 87 3.79 13.15 -7.80
C PHE A 87 3.41 14.54 -7.28
N ASP A 88 3.80 14.89 -6.05
CA ASP A 88 3.62 16.21 -5.47
C ASP A 88 4.49 17.26 -6.19
N LYS A 89 3.88 17.98 -7.14
CA LYS A 89 4.51 19.05 -7.93
C LYS A 89 4.91 20.27 -7.10
N ARG A 90 4.45 20.40 -5.85
CA ARG A 90 4.76 21.55 -4.98
C ARG A 90 6.12 21.41 -4.29
N LYS A 91 6.69 20.20 -4.25
CA LYS A 91 7.98 19.94 -3.60
C LYS A 91 9.12 19.94 -4.62
N LYS A 92 10.21 20.64 -4.28
CA LYS A 92 11.47 20.64 -5.07
C LYS A 92 12.21 19.29 -5.05
N ARG A 93 11.88 18.40 -4.10
CA ARG A 93 12.43 17.05 -3.98
C ARG A 93 11.29 16.03 -4.07
N ASN A 94 11.39 15.11 -5.01
CA ASN A 94 10.56 13.91 -5.06
C ASN A 94 11.31 12.73 -4.43
N CYS A 95 10.57 11.69 -4.06
CA CYS A 95 11.12 10.47 -3.49
C CYS A 95 11.53 9.44 -4.55
N ALA A 96 11.75 9.86 -5.81
CA ALA A 96 12.07 8.98 -6.93
C ALA A 96 13.44 8.28 -6.81
N LYS A 97 14.32 8.77 -5.94
CA LYS A 97 15.58 8.10 -5.60
C LYS A 97 15.42 7.00 -4.54
N GLU A 98 14.34 7.05 -3.77
CA GLU A 98 14.07 6.16 -2.64
C GLU A 98 13.05 5.06 -3.01
N TYR A 99 12.19 5.34 -4.00
CA TYR A 99 11.13 4.44 -4.42
C TYR A 99 11.04 4.31 -5.95
N GLN A 100 10.49 3.18 -6.39
CA GLN A 100 10.13 2.96 -7.79
C GLN A 100 8.82 3.68 -8.14
N CYS A 101 8.89 5.00 -8.32
CA CYS A 101 7.72 5.84 -8.60
C CYS A 101 6.96 5.43 -9.86
N SER A 102 7.62 4.83 -10.86
CA SER A 102 6.98 4.35 -12.09
C SER A 102 5.89 3.31 -11.84
N VAL A 103 6.07 2.45 -10.84
CA VAL A 103 5.07 1.44 -10.45
C VAL A 103 3.76 2.08 -10.00
N PHE A 104 3.84 3.29 -9.44
CA PHE A 104 2.71 4.01 -8.87
C PHE A 104 2.18 5.13 -9.78
N ALA A 105 2.56 5.15 -11.06
CA ALA A 105 2.22 6.25 -11.97
C ALA A 105 0.71 6.59 -12.02
N ALA A 106 -0.17 5.58 -11.88
CA ALA A 106 -1.62 5.80 -11.89
C ALA A 106 -2.15 6.54 -10.65
N CYS A 107 -1.35 6.70 -9.59
CA CYS A 107 -1.69 7.58 -8.46
C CYS A 107 -1.85 9.04 -8.87
N GLN A 108 -1.31 9.44 -10.04
CA GLN A 108 -1.58 10.77 -10.60
C GLN A 108 -3.08 10.98 -10.85
N ASN A 109 -3.82 9.95 -11.28
CA ASN A 109 -5.27 10.06 -11.51
C ASN A 109 -6.02 10.44 -10.23
N LEU A 110 -5.56 9.99 -9.07
CA LEU A 110 -6.17 10.36 -7.78
C LEU A 110 -5.90 11.83 -7.45
N ILE A 111 -4.70 12.34 -7.76
CA ILE A 111 -4.37 13.76 -7.57
C ILE A 111 -5.26 14.61 -8.47
N ASP A 112 -5.35 14.25 -9.75
CA ASP A 112 -6.17 14.97 -10.72
C ASP A 112 -7.67 14.90 -10.33
N TRP A 113 -8.13 13.73 -9.89
CA TRP A 113 -9.50 13.53 -9.39
C TRP A 113 -9.81 14.40 -8.18
N ASP A 114 -8.88 14.50 -7.22
CA ASP A 114 -9.02 15.35 -6.04
C ASP A 114 -8.93 16.85 -6.38
N GLU A 115 -8.27 17.25 -7.46
CA GLU A 115 -8.31 18.64 -7.96
C GLU A 115 -9.68 18.98 -8.55
N ASP A 116 -10.31 18.05 -9.27
CA ASP A 116 -11.61 18.24 -9.89
C ASP A 116 -12.80 18.05 -8.91
N HIS A 117 -12.66 17.18 -7.90
CA HIS A 117 -13.74 16.73 -7.01
C HIS A 117 -13.43 16.85 -5.51
N GLY A 118 -12.26 17.40 -5.14
CA GLY A 118 -11.90 17.71 -3.75
C GLY A 118 -12.89 18.70 -3.12
N PRO A 119 -12.86 18.87 -1.78
CA PRO A 119 -13.88 19.66 -1.10
C PRO A 119 -13.89 21.10 -1.63
N PRO A 120 -15.05 21.78 -1.63
CA PRO A 120 -15.11 23.22 -1.90
C PRO A 120 -14.26 24.02 -0.90
#